data_AF-A0A256XET7-F1
#
_entry.id   AF-A0A256XET7-F1
#
_cell.length_a   1.000
_cell.length_b   1.000
_cell.length_c   1.000
_cell.angle_alpha   90.00
_cell.angle_beta   90.00
_cell.angle_gamma   90.00
#
_symmetry.space_group_name_H-M   'P 1'
#
loop_
_entity.id
_entity.type
_entity.pdbx_description
1 polymer ?
#
loop_
_entity_poly.entity_id
_entity_poly.type
_entity_poly.pdbx_seq_one_letter_code
_entity_poly.pdbx_strand_id
1 'polypeptide(L)'
;MSASHGFIRIPLGIELDPSQFEKFLKFIEEYYIAPKSSLIFRYHVEKTVEGYVVRFFEVCPAYLQLYAQISIFVTTKPHAEIYYPPTCPSEWLTSIVYHLKRTGQTFARTEGNAVLSLLFIAGKPPLMEKLKTPRSLGLFSDSMIMSYMFAYLIVLAVFFINPLLAIILAIGIQLTILFNADKIVYSMGKWKITDEYNIVQLVKIVTRYRDLQWFLHRYGRSITEIKQAIYERTIALGELITPLKVLETLEDIGINIEIRQLEVKNIDLYRLVSILANKFKVHRPKITIANVLLPNAAAAGISSKRSTLLITSGLLGICDEGELEVVVGHEFSHIKGKDPLRLFLLFIGEYIIRIFLFYKFPFLVQFWFLYFFIAFTFLFFIAKFFEAKSDLEAIYVSGKPKELASALRKFTIYMPAYKLRRSALKWFSWDPHPPLWFRIERSEEYAAKGLKPVKHFLLRSVVDVIKGLLRDLFKLKPKKYVQGE
;
A
#
# COMPACT_ATOMS: atom_id res chain seq x y z
N MET A 1 5.98 45.22 -17.90
CA MET A 1 4.78 44.37 -17.85
C MET A 1 4.97 43.33 -16.75
N SER A 2 4.24 43.46 -15.65
CA SER A 2 4.28 42.54 -14.51
C SER A 2 3.79 41.16 -14.96
N ALA A 3 4.70 40.21 -15.19
CA ALA A 3 4.32 38.82 -15.37
C ALA A 3 3.61 38.36 -14.08
N SER A 4 2.30 38.13 -14.15
CA SER A 4 1.52 37.64 -13.02
C SER A 4 2.08 36.27 -12.61
N HIS A 5 2.72 36.20 -11.44
CA HIS A 5 3.20 34.95 -10.88
C HIS A 5 1.99 34.13 -10.44
N GLY A 6 2.01 32.82 -10.72
CA GLY A 6 1.00 31.91 -10.19
C GLY A 6 1.19 31.72 -8.69
N PHE A 7 0.08 31.57 -7.97
CA PHE A 7 0.07 31.37 -6.52
C PHE A 7 -0.79 30.17 -6.16
N ILE A 8 -0.25 29.30 -5.30
CA ILE A 8 -0.99 28.18 -4.72
C ILE A 8 -0.69 28.11 -3.22
N ARG A 9 -1.76 27.98 -2.42
CA ARG A 9 -1.68 27.64 -0.99
C ARG A 9 -2.18 26.22 -0.77
N ILE A 10 -1.39 25.40 -0.07
CA ILE A 10 -1.74 24.02 0.25
C ILE A 10 -1.62 23.75 1.75
N PRO A 11 -2.62 23.12 2.39
CA PRO A 11 -2.45 22.58 3.73
C PRO A 11 -1.55 21.33 3.67
N LEU A 12 -0.69 21.15 4.68
CA LEU A 12 0.12 19.93 4.83
C LEU A 12 -0.67 18.76 5.44
N GLY A 13 -1.89 19.03 5.94
CA GLY A 13 -2.85 18.02 6.36
C GLY A 13 -2.53 17.37 7.70
N ILE A 14 -1.88 18.12 8.59
CA ILE A 14 -1.52 17.71 9.96
C ILE A 14 -1.89 18.79 10.95
N GLU A 15 -2.08 18.41 12.21
CA GLU A 15 -2.17 19.34 13.34
C GLU A 15 -0.96 19.07 14.24
N LEU A 16 -0.32 20.14 14.70
CA LEU A 16 0.91 20.08 15.50
C LEU A 16 0.69 20.73 16.85
N ASP A 17 1.22 20.09 17.89
CA ASP A 17 1.41 20.75 19.18
C ASP A 17 2.63 21.66 19.14
N PRO A 18 2.66 22.79 19.88
CA PRO A 18 3.81 23.70 19.93
C PRO A 18 5.14 23.00 20.28
N SER A 19 5.11 21.95 21.10
CA SER A 19 6.28 21.12 21.44
C SER A 19 6.87 20.38 20.25
N GLN A 20 6.09 20.16 19.18
CA GLN A 20 6.50 19.43 17.99
C GLN A 20 7.07 20.35 16.90
N PHE A 21 6.97 21.68 17.04
CA PHE A 21 7.35 22.62 15.98
C PHE A 21 8.82 22.49 15.58
N GLU A 22 9.73 22.42 16.56
CA GLU A 22 11.16 22.25 16.28
C GLU A 22 11.47 20.88 15.67
N LYS A 23 10.77 19.83 16.12
CA LYS A 23 10.93 18.47 15.60
C LYS A 23 10.48 18.40 14.14
N PHE A 24 9.36 19.07 13.81
CA PHE A 24 8.86 19.13 12.44
C PHE A 24 9.74 19.99 11.53
N LEU A 25 10.26 21.10 12.04
CA LEU A 25 11.23 21.94 11.33
C LEU A 25 12.47 21.13 10.91
N LYS A 26 13.09 20.42 11.87
CA LYS A 26 14.22 19.52 11.59
C LYS A 26 13.83 18.42 10.59
N PHE A 27 12.64 17.86 10.72
CA PHE A 27 12.15 16.85 9.78
C PHE A 27 11.99 17.41 8.35
N ILE A 28 11.47 18.62 8.17
CA ILE A 28 11.39 19.27 6.84
C ILE A 28 12.79 19.40 6.24
N GLU A 29 13.75 19.88 7.03
CA GLU A 29 15.13 20.04 6.60
C GLU A 29 15.75 18.71 6.16
N GLU A 30 15.61 17.66 6.97
CA GLU A 30 16.21 16.35 6.68
C GLU A 30 15.47 15.56 5.58
N TYR A 31 14.13 15.61 5.55
CA TYR A 31 13.30 14.78 4.68
C TYR A 31 13.02 15.42 3.32
N TYR A 32 12.83 16.75 3.28
CA TYR A 32 12.44 17.46 2.05
C TYR A 32 13.61 18.26 1.46
N ILE A 33 14.32 19.04 2.28
CA ILE A 33 15.31 20.00 1.78
C ILE A 33 16.63 19.30 1.42
N ALA A 34 17.23 18.55 2.36
CA ALA A 34 18.55 17.94 2.19
C ALA A 34 18.66 17.03 0.93
N PRO A 35 17.68 16.16 0.62
CA PRO A 35 17.74 15.32 -0.59
C PRO A 35 17.66 16.11 -1.90
N LYS A 36 17.18 17.36 -1.84
CA LYS A 36 17.02 18.27 -2.98
C LYS A 36 17.99 19.46 -2.91
N SER A 37 19.04 19.38 -2.10
CA SER A 37 19.96 20.50 -1.85
C SER A 37 20.59 21.07 -3.13
N SER A 38 20.82 20.26 -4.17
CA SER A 38 21.32 20.73 -5.47
C SER A 38 20.30 21.53 -6.29
N LEU A 39 19.02 21.42 -5.95
CA LEU A 39 17.90 22.09 -6.62
C LEU A 39 17.30 23.20 -5.74
N ILE A 40 17.76 23.35 -4.49
CA ILE A 40 17.23 24.31 -3.53
C ILE A 40 18.26 25.37 -3.21
N PHE A 41 17.86 26.64 -3.26
CA PHE A 41 18.71 27.77 -2.91
C PHE A 41 17.97 28.81 -2.06
N ARG A 42 18.74 29.70 -1.40
CA ARG A 42 18.24 30.73 -0.48
C ARG A 42 17.28 30.18 0.60
N TYR A 43 17.70 29.07 1.21
CA TYR A 43 17.00 28.53 2.38
C TYR A 43 17.17 29.47 3.58
N HIS A 44 16.06 29.85 4.19
CA HIS A 44 16.02 30.69 5.38
C HIS A 44 14.87 30.27 6.30
N VAL A 45 15.11 30.31 7.60
CA VAL A 45 14.10 30.03 8.63
C VAL A 45 13.91 31.27 9.47
N GLU A 46 12.67 31.75 9.54
CA GLU A 46 12.26 32.87 10.38
C GLU A 46 11.39 32.36 11.52
N LYS A 47 11.67 32.79 12.75
CA LYS A 47 10.81 32.53 13.91
C LYS A 47 9.73 33.62 13.99
N THR A 48 8.47 33.21 14.03
CA THR A 48 7.33 34.12 14.15
C THR A 48 6.61 33.90 15.47
N VAL A 49 5.63 34.76 15.78
CA VAL A 49 4.79 34.60 16.98
C VAL A 49 3.99 33.29 16.96
N GLU A 50 3.57 32.86 15.76
CA GLU A 50 2.76 31.65 15.58
C GLU A 50 3.57 30.36 15.41
N GLY A 51 4.90 30.45 15.30
CA GLY A 51 5.79 29.30 15.09
C GLY A 51 7.01 29.64 14.24
N TYR A 52 7.17 28.96 13.10
CA TYR A 52 8.31 29.15 12.19
C TYR A 52 7.85 29.28 10.74
N VAL A 53 8.61 30.01 9.93
CA VAL A 53 8.41 30.09 8.47
C VAL A 53 9.71 29.69 7.79
N VAL A 54 9.65 28.63 6.98
CA VAL A 54 10.76 28.13 6.18
C VAL A 54 10.58 28.62 4.76
N ARG A 55 11.51 29.42 4.24
CA ARG A 55 11.47 29.94 2.86
C ARG A 55 12.65 29.43 2.05
N PHE A 56 12.39 29.02 0.82
CA PHE A 56 13.43 28.58 -0.12
C PHE A 56 12.93 28.65 -1.56
N PHE A 57 13.84 28.55 -2.52
CA PHE A 57 13.52 28.42 -3.94
C PHE A 57 13.88 27.02 -4.42
N GLU A 58 12.97 26.34 -5.11
CA GLU A 58 13.20 25.04 -5.74
C GLU A 58 13.28 25.19 -7.27
N VAL A 59 14.33 24.67 -7.88
CA VAL A 59 14.62 24.74 -9.33
C VAL A 59 13.97 23.57 -10.05
N CYS A 60 13.44 23.83 -11.25
CA CYS A 60 12.88 22.79 -12.10
C CYS A 60 14.00 21.90 -12.66
N PRO A 61 14.00 20.57 -12.40
CA PRO A 61 15.04 19.67 -12.89
C PRO A 61 15.16 19.64 -14.42
N ALA A 62 14.04 19.82 -15.13
CA ALA A 62 14.00 19.83 -16.59
C ALA A 62 14.43 21.18 -17.20
N TYR A 63 14.31 22.27 -16.45
CA TYR A 63 14.55 23.63 -16.92
C TYR A 63 15.22 24.45 -15.81
N LEU A 64 16.55 24.43 -15.76
CA LEU A 64 17.33 25.01 -14.66
C LEU A 64 17.15 26.53 -14.45
N GLN A 65 16.58 27.23 -15.43
CA GLN A 65 16.25 28.66 -15.33
C GLN A 65 14.90 28.94 -14.64
N LEU A 66 14.05 27.92 -14.47
CA LEU A 66 12.74 28.05 -13.82
C LEU A 66 12.85 27.64 -12.34
N TYR A 67 12.33 28.48 -11.46
CA TYR A 67 12.28 28.22 -10.03
C TYR A 67 10.91 28.61 -9.45
N ALA A 68 10.53 27.95 -8.36
CA ALA A 68 9.36 28.30 -7.57
C ALA A 68 9.80 28.70 -6.15
N GLN A 69 9.25 29.79 -5.63
CA GLN A 69 9.44 30.18 -4.24
C GLN A 69 8.45 29.42 -3.37
N ILE A 70 8.95 28.73 -2.35
CA ILE A 70 8.15 27.93 -1.43
C ILE A 70 8.34 28.48 -0.01
N SER A 71 7.22 28.77 0.65
CA SER A 71 7.17 29.19 2.05
C SER A 71 6.35 28.17 2.84
N ILE A 72 6.97 27.45 3.77
CA ILE A 72 6.31 26.50 4.66
C ILE A 72 6.11 27.16 6.02
N PHE A 73 4.86 27.33 6.41
CA PHE A 73 4.45 27.85 7.71
C PHE A 73 4.28 26.67 8.67
N VAL A 74 5.17 26.58 9.65
CA VAL A 74 5.13 25.59 10.74
C VAL A 74 4.41 26.24 11.91
N THR A 75 3.09 26.02 11.96
CA THR A 75 2.19 26.47 13.02
C THR A 75 1.36 25.29 13.51
N THR A 76 0.34 25.52 14.34
CA THR A 76 -0.59 24.44 14.75
C THR A 76 -1.29 23.76 13.58
N LYS A 77 -1.49 24.48 12.46
CA LYS A 77 -2.02 23.94 11.19
C LYS A 77 -1.06 24.29 10.04
N PRO A 78 0.00 23.48 9.85
CA PRO A 78 1.01 23.79 8.85
C PRO A 78 0.46 23.84 7.43
N HIS A 79 0.95 24.81 6.67
CA HIS A 79 0.62 24.99 5.26
C HIS A 79 1.83 25.49 4.48
N ALA A 80 1.80 25.30 3.16
CA ALA A 80 2.82 25.80 2.26
C ALA A 80 2.20 26.75 1.22
N GLU A 81 2.93 27.81 0.91
CA GLU A 81 2.64 28.75 -0.16
C GLU A 81 3.69 28.60 -1.25
N ILE A 82 3.24 28.54 -2.50
CA ILE A 82 4.08 28.32 -3.68
C ILE A 82 3.81 29.47 -4.65
N TYR A 83 4.86 30.23 -4.96
CA TYR A 83 4.85 31.25 -6.00
C TYR A 83 5.70 30.75 -7.17
N TYR A 84 5.15 30.75 -8.38
CA TYR A 84 5.80 30.17 -9.55
C TYR A 84 5.59 31.00 -10.81
N PRO A 85 6.52 30.95 -11.79
CA PRO A 85 6.36 31.66 -13.05
C PRO A 85 5.23 31.03 -13.89
N PRO A 86 4.53 31.80 -14.73
CA PRO A 86 3.44 31.29 -15.56
C PRO A 86 3.87 30.21 -16.57
N THR A 87 5.17 30.12 -16.89
CA THR A 87 5.77 29.09 -17.74
C THR A 87 6.09 27.78 -17.01
N CYS A 88 5.76 27.67 -15.72
CA CYS A 88 6.03 26.49 -14.90
C CYS A 88 5.29 25.24 -15.43
N PRO A 89 6.01 24.13 -15.71
CA PRO A 89 5.36 22.88 -16.13
C PRO A 89 4.39 22.36 -15.05
N SER A 90 3.16 22.06 -15.45
CA SER A 90 2.10 21.59 -14.54
C SER A 90 2.47 20.29 -13.80
N GLU A 91 3.21 19.40 -14.45
CA GLU A 91 3.72 18.16 -13.87
C GLU A 91 4.70 18.41 -12.72
N TRP A 92 5.63 19.36 -12.90
CA TRP A 92 6.60 19.71 -11.87
C TRP A 92 5.93 20.40 -10.68
N LEU A 93 5.01 21.33 -10.93
CA LEU A 93 4.21 21.96 -9.88
C LEU A 93 3.39 20.94 -9.08
N THR A 94 2.78 19.97 -9.78
CA THR A 94 2.06 18.84 -9.16
C THR A 94 2.99 17.99 -8.29
N SER A 95 4.23 17.78 -8.74
CA SER A 95 5.27 17.07 -7.98
C SER A 95 5.61 17.80 -6.68
N ILE A 96 5.86 19.12 -6.72
CA ILE A 96 6.12 19.93 -5.51
C ILE A 96 4.98 19.79 -4.50
N VAL A 97 3.74 19.99 -4.95
CA VAL A 97 2.54 19.86 -4.10
C VAL A 97 2.44 18.46 -3.48
N TYR A 98 2.72 17.42 -4.27
CA TYR A 98 2.74 16.04 -3.80
C TYR A 98 3.80 15.81 -2.72
N HIS A 99 5.03 16.27 -2.93
CA HIS A 99 6.12 16.10 -1.99
C HIS A 99 5.88 16.86 -0.67
N LEU A 100 5.37 18.08 -0.73
CA LEU A 100 5.06 18.87 0.48
C LEU A 100 3.99 18.20 1.34
N LYS A 101 2.88 17.76 0.71
CA LYS A 101 1.84 17.00 1.42
C LYS A 101 2.37 15.70 2.00
N ARG A 102 3.25 15.00 1.27
CA ARG A 102 3.88 13.78 1.74
C ARG A 102 4.79 14.02 2.96
N THR A 103 5.50 15.14 3.02
CA THR A 103 6.30 15.52 4.20
C THR A 103 5.43 15.62 5.44
N GLY A 104 4.33 16.38 5.38
CA GLY A 104 3.41 16.50 6.51
C GLY A 104 2.86 15.14 6.95
N GLN A 105 2.32 14.38 6.01
CA GLN A 105 1.75 13.04 6.27
C GLN A 105 2.76 12.04 6.85
N THR A 106 4.03 12.11 6.44
CA THR A 106 5.09 11.24 6.96
C THR A 106 5.45 11.64 8.39
N PHE A 107 5.53 12.94 8.69
CA PHE A 107 5.83 13.43 10.03
C PHE A 107 4.75 13.06 11.04
N ALA A 108 3.46 13.29 10.75
CA ALA A 108 2.37 12.99 11.69
C ALA A 108 2.25 11.52 12.09
N ARG A 109 3.03 10.62 11.46
CA ARG A 109 2.97 9.17 11.71
C ARG A 109 4.24 8.57 12.23
N THR A 110 5.37 9.07 11.75
CA THR A 110 6.68 8.66 12.24
C THR A 110 7.15 9.50 13.41
N GLU A 111 6.43 10.59 13.67
CA GLU A 111 6.87 11.69 14.53
C GLU A 111 8.27 12.18 14.17
N GLY A 112 8.65 12.10 12.89
CA GLY A 112 9.96 12.50 12.40
C GLY A 112 11.05 11.41 12.45
N ASN A 113 10.71 10.19 12.86
CA ASN A 113 11.65 9.06 12.84
C ASN A 113 11.67 8.34 11.48
N ALA A 114 12.75 7.63 11.22
CA ALA A 114 12.95 6.77 10.06
C ALA A 114 13.28 5.36 10.55
N VAL A 115 12.78 4.35 9.84
CA VAL A 115 12.92 2.95 10.25
C VAL A 115 13.56 2.15 9.12
N LEU A 116 14.70 1.53 9.41
CA LEU A 116 15.29 0.49 8.56
C LEU A 116 14.85 -0.88 9.10
N SER A 117 14.21 -1.69 8.27
CA SER A 117 13.80 -3.05 8.64
C SER A 117 14.60 -4.09 7.87
N LEU A 118 15.31 -4.95 8.60
CA LEU A 118 16.04 -6.09 8.05
C LEU A 118 15.26 -7.38 8.33
N LEU A 119 14.94 -8.12 7.27
CA LEU A 119 14.19 -9.37 7.34
C LEU A 119 15.10 -10.59 7.44
N PHE A 120 14.80 -11.46 8.41
CA PHE A 120 15.45 -12.76 8.64
C PHE A 120 14.41 -13.87 8.84
N ILE A 121 14.82 -15.11 8.58
CA ILE A 121 14.04 -16.32 8.88
C ILE A 121 14.93 -17.24 9.71
N ALA A 122 14.42 -17.68 10.86
CA ALA A 122 15.12 -18.62 11.72
C ALA A 122 15.44 -19.91 10.95
N GLY A 123 16.67 -20.38 11.08
CA GLY A 123 17.18 -21.57 10.39
C GLY A 123 17.52 -21.39 8.90
N LYS A 124 17.46 -20.17 8.33
CA LYS A 124 17.86 -19.92 6.94
C LYS A 124 18.98 -18.89 6.80
N PRO A 125 19.95 -19.11 5.90
CA PRO A 125 20.93 -18.09 5.57
C PRO A 125 20.27 -16.85 4.96
N PRO A 126 20.84 -15.64 5.17
CA PRO A 126 20.35 -14.41 4.60
C PRO A 126 20.49 -14.47 3.06
N LEU A 127 19.42 -14.16 2.33
CA LEU A 127 19.48 -14.04 0.88
C LEU A 127 20.06 -12.69 0.47
N MET A 128 20.86 -12.68 -0.60
CA MET A 128 21.29 -11.42 -1.24
C MET A 128 20.08 -10.65 -1.78
N GLU A 129 19.97 -9.40 -1.36
CA GLU A 129 18.89 -8.51 -1.75
C GLU A 129 19.43 -7.42 -2.66
N LYS A 130 18.89 -7.36 -3.88
CA LYS A 130 19.08 -6.17 -4.71
C LYS A 130 18.12 -5.12 -4.17
N LEU A 131 18.64 -3.96 -3.77
CA LEU A 131 17.86 -2.80 -3.26
C LEU A 131 16.79 -2.29 -4.24
N LYS A 132 16.83 -2.71 -5.51
CA LYS A 132 15.78 -2.41 -6.50
C LYS A 132 14.63 -3.39 -6.37
N THR A 133 13.42 -2.85 -6.19
CA THR A 133 12.17 -3.59 -6.34
C THR A 133 12.14 -4.27 -7.72
N PRO A 134 11.91 -5.60 -7.79
CA PRO A 134 11.72 -6.27 -9.07
C PRO A 134 10.54 -5.64 -9.83
N ARG A 135 10.67 -5.40 -11.14
CA ARG A 135 9.56 -4.93 -12.00
C ARG A 135 8.32 -5.83 -11.88
N SER A 136 8.49 -7.12 -11.60
CA SER A 136 7.41 -8.10 -11.41
C SER A 136 6.53 -7.83 -10.17
N LEU A 137 7.04 -7.16 -9.13
CA LEU A 137 6.24 -6.71 -7.98
C LEU A 137 5.43 -5.45 -8.29
N GLY A 138 5.78 -4.69 -9.34
CA GLY A 138 4.96 -3.62 -9.88
C GLY A 138 3.62 -4.10 -10.44
N LEU A 139 3.52 -5.36 -10.86
CA LEU A 139 2.26 -6.01 -11.24
C LEU A 139 1.38 -6.30 -10.01
N PHE A 140 1.96 -6.37 -8.82
CA PHE A 140 1.27 -6.56 -7.54
C PHE A 140 0.84 -5.24 -6.88
N SER A 141 1.47 -4.13 -7.26
CA SER A 141 1.21 -2.81 -6.69
C SER A 141 0.57 -1.89 -7.72
N ASP A 142 -0.71 -1.57 -7.52
CA ASP A 142 -1.47 -0.47 -8.15
C ASP A 142 -1.62 -0.46 -9.68
N SER A 143 -0.92 -1.33 -10.42
CA SER A 143 -0.78 -1.23 -11.88
C SER A 143 -1.35 -2.43 -12.65
N MET A 144 -2.14 -3.29 -12.01
CA MET A 144 -2.77 -4.44 -12.69
C MET A 144 -3.60 -4.02 -13.90
N ILE A 145 -4.15 -2.80 -13.88
CA ILE A 145 -4.87 -2.19 -15.00
C ILE A 145 -4.03 -2.23 -16.28
N MET A 146 -2.74 -1.89 -16.23
CA MET A 146 -1.89 -1.87 -17.43
C MET A 146 -1.70 -3.27 -18.01
N SER A 147 -1.52 -4.29 -17.17
CA SER A 147 -1.44 -5.68 -17.63
C SER A 147 -2.77 -6.18 -18.19
N TYR A 148 -3.90 -5.80 -17.59
CA TYR A 148 -5.23 -6.13 -18.11
C TYR A 148 -5.50 -5.41 -19.44
N MET A 149 -5.14 -4.14 -19.55
CA MET A 149 -5.27 -3.36 -20.78
C MET A 149 -4.39 -3.95 -21.89
N PHE A 150 -3.14 -4.32 -21.60
CA PHE A 150 -2.26 -4.94 -22.58
C PHE A 150 -2.79 -6.30 -23.06
N ALA A 151 -3.19 -7.18 -22.13
CA ALA A 151 -3.81 -8.46 -22.48
C ALA A 151 -5.10 -8.26 -23.29
N TYR A 152 -5.90 -7.26 -22.94
CA TYR A 152 -7.13 -6.91 -23.65
C TYR A 152 -6.86 -6.37 -25.05
N LEU A 153 -5.85 -5.51 -25.23
CA LEU A 153 -5.45 -5.00 -26.55
C LEU A 153 -4.98 -6.13 -27.46
N ILE A 154 -4.28 -7.14 -26.94
CA ILE A 154 -3.94 -8.34 -27.70
C ILE A 154 -5.20 -9.08 -28.15
N VAL A 155 -6.13 -9.34 -27.23
CA VAL A 155 -7.40 -10.01 -27.56
C VAL A 155 -8.21 -9.20 -28.58
N LEU A 156 -8.23 -7.88 -28.45
CA LEU A 156 -8.91 -6.98 -29.36
C LEU A 156 -8.28 -6.97 -30.76
N ALA A 157 -6.96 -6.93 -30.86
CA ALA A 157 -6.24 -7.03 -32.14
C ALA A 157 -6.55 -8.35 -32.84
N VAL A 158 -6.55 -9.46 -32.10
CA VAL A 158 -6.90 -10.78 -32.63
C VAL A 158 -8.37 -10.86 -33.04
N PHE A 159 -9.26 -10.16 -32.32
CA PHE A 159 -10.70 -10.13 -32.63
C PHE A 159 -10.98 -9.56 -34.03
N PHE A 160 -10.24 -8.52 -34.44
CA PHE A 160 -10.37 -7.94 -35.79
C PHE A 160 -9.77 -8.81 -36.90
N ILE A 161 -8.87 -9.75 -36.56
CA ILE A 161 -8.32 -10.73 -37.51
C ILE A 161 -9.26 -11.93 -37.64
N ASN A 162 -9.62 -12.53 -36.50
CA ASN A 162 -10.51 -13.68 -36.41
C ASN A 162 -11.24 -13.69 -35.04
N PRO A 163 -12.54 -13.39 -35.00
CA PRO A 163 -13.31 -13.34 -33.77
C PRO A 163 -13.32 -14.66 -32.97
N LEU A 164 -13.36 -15.82 -33.65
CA LEU A 164 -13.36 -17.12 -32.99
C LEU A 164 -12.01 -17.42 -32.32
N LEU A 165 -10.92 -17.08 -33.01
CA LEU A 165 -9.57 -17.22 -32.45
C LEU A 165 -9.39 -16.32 -31.22
N ALA A 166 -9.93 -15.10 -31.24
CA ALA A 166 -9.87 -14.19 -30.09
C ALA A 166 -10.57 -14.76 -28.86
N ILE A 167 -11.71 -15.44 -29.05
CA ILE A 167 -12.45 -16.11 -27.96
C ILE A 167 -11.59 -17.23 -27.36
N ILE A 168 -11.06 -18.11 -28.21
CA ILE A 168 -10.23 -19.24 -27.77
C ILE A 168 -8.98 -18.73 -27.04
N LEU A 169 -8.32 -17.71 -27.59
CA LEU A 169 -7.13 -17.10 -27.00
C LEU A 169 -7.44 -16.47 -25.64
N ALA A 170 -8.51 -15.67 -25.53
CA ALA A 170 -8.88 -15.01 -24.29
C ALA A 170 -9.18 -16.03 -23.18
N ILE A 171 -9.98 -17.05 -23.47
CA ILE A 171 -10.30 -18.13 -22.52
C ILE A 171 -9.04 -18.91 -22.15
N GLY A 172 -8.21 -19.27 -23.14
CA GLY A 172 -6.97 -20.01 -22.93
C GLY A 172 -5.97 -19.27 -22.02
N ILE A 173 -5.75 -17.98 -22.27
CA ILE A 173 -4.89 -17.13 -21.43
C ILE A 173 -5.45 -17.04 -20.01
N GLN A 174 -6.75 -16.74 -19.86
CA GLN A 174 -7.36 -16.59 -18.53
C GLN A 174 -7.36 -17.89 -17.73
N LEU A 175 -7.66 -19.03 -18.35
CA LEU A 175 -7.58 -20.34 -17.70
C LEU A 175 -6.14 -20.65 -17.28
N THR A 176 -5.16 -20.37 -18.15
CA THR A 176 -3.75 -20.58 -17.83
C THR A 176 -3.32 -19.76 -16.61
N ILE A 177 -3.73 -18.50 -16.53
CA ILE A 177 -3.49 -17.63 -15.37
C ILE A 177 -4.20 -18.20 -14.14
N LEU A 178 -5.48 -18.56 -14.23
CA LEU A 178 -6.27 -19.07 -13.11
C LEU A 178 -5.68 -20.37 -12.52
N PHE A 179 -5.30 -21.33 -13.37
CA PHE A 179 -4.75 -22.63 -12.95
C PHE A 179 -3.31 -22.55 -12.40
N ASN A 180 -2.57 -21.50 -12.74
CA ASN A 180 -1.19 -21.29 -12.28
C ASN A 180 -1.05 -20.09 -11.33
N ALA A 181 -2.16 -19.47 -10.91
CA ALA A 181 -2.15 -18.27 -10.07
C ALA A 181 -1.36 -18.51 -8.77
N ASP A 182 -1.55 -19.68 -8.13
CA ASP A 182 -0.82 -20.08 -6.92
C ASP A 182 0.70 -20.14 -7.15
N LYS A 183 1.13 -20.70 -8.28
CA LYS A 183 2.56 -20.80 -8.66
C LYS A 183 3.16 -19.46 -9.01
N ILE A 184 2.41 -18.61 -9.74
CA ILE A 184 2.82 -17.25 -10.10
C ILE A 184 3.08 -16.46 -8.82
N VAL A 185 2.10 -16.40 -7.90
CA VAL A 185 2.24 -15.68 -6.63
C VAL A 185 3.34 -16.29 -5.76
N TYR A 186 3.47 -17.62 -5.75
CA TYR A 186 4.57 -18.28 -5.04
C TYR A 186 5.92 -17.83 -5.59
N SER A 187 6.11 -17.76 -6.90
CA SER A 187 7.40 -17.37 -7.49
C SER A 187 7.85 -15.94 -7.16
N MET A 188 6.93 -15.06 -6.78
CA MET A 188 7.24 -13.65 -6.50
C MET A 188 7.87 -13.42 -5.13
N GLY A 189 7.58 -14.28 -4.16
CA GLY A 189 8.26 -14.27 -2.87
C GLY A 189 9.54 -15.11 -2.92
N LYS A 190 10.66 -14.54 -2.47
CA LYS A 190 11.94 -15.26 -2.38
C LYS A 190 11.98 -16.20 -1.18
N TRP A 191 11.37 -15.78 -0.09
CA TRP A 191 11.41 -16.47 1.19
C TRP A 191 10.23 -17.43 1.31
N LYS A 192 10.51 -18.68 1.66
CA LYS A 192 9.50 -19.75 1.81
C LYS A 192 9.39 -20.15 3.26
N ILE A 193 8.17 -20.12 3.80
CA ILE A 193 7.87 -20.42 5.20
C ILE A 193 7.24 -21.81 5.26
N THR A 194 7.78 -22.65 6.13
CA THR A 194 7.36 -24.04 6.38
C THR A 194 7.17 -24.24 7.88
N ASP A 195 6.86 -25.47 8.31
CA ASP A 195 6.86 -25.88 9.71
C ASP A 195 8.26 -25.80 10.34
N GLU A 196 9.28 -26.23 9.62
CA GLU A 196 10.69 -26.13 10.05
C GLU A 196 11.18 -24.68 10.09
N TYR A 197 10.80 -23.87 9.10
CA TYR A 197 11.21 -22.46 8.97
C TYR A 197 10.01 -21.53 9.19
N ASN A 198 9.54 -21.47 10.43
CA ASN A 198 8.29 -20.83 10.83
C ASN A 198 8.44 -19.41 11.39
N ILE A 199 9.57 -19.13 12.06
CA ILE A 199 9.81 -17.85 12.75
C ILE A 199 10.46 -16.85 11.79
N VAL A 200 9.76 -15.75 11.57
CA VAL A 200 10.25 -14.57 10.86
C VAL A 200 10.73 -13.54 11.89
N GLN A 201 11.95 -13.05 11.75
CA GLN A 201 12.50 -12.00 12.61
C GLN A 201 12.72 -10.72 11.82
N LEU A 202 12.19 -9.62 12.34
CA LEU A 202 12.46 -8.28 11.80
C LEU A 202 13.33 -7.53 12.78
N VAL A 203 14.51 -7.14 12.34
CA VAL A 203 15.39 -6.22 13.06
C VAL A 203 15.11 -4.81 12.55
N LYS A 204 14.55 -3.96 13.41
CA LYS A 204 14.19 -2.59 13.07
C LYS A 204 15.15 -1.63 13.77
N ILE A 205 15.77 -0.77 12.99
CA ILE A 205 16.62 0.32 13.47
C ILE A 205 15.85 1.62 13.27
N VAL A 206 15.46 2.25 14.38
CA VAL A 206 14.69 3.49 14.45
C VAL A 206 15.65 4.65 14.73
N THR A 207 15.78 5.56 13.77
CA THR A 207 16.70 6.70 13.88
C THR A 207 16.13 7.93 13.17
N ARG A 208 16.87 9.05 13.13
CA ARG A 208 16.46 10.22 12.34
C ARG A 208 16.61 9.96 10.86
N TYR A 209 15.88 10.71 10.04
CA TYR A 209 15.93 10.53 8.60
C TYR A 209 17.33 10.81 8.03
N ARG A 210 17.99 11.87 8.50
CA ARG A 210 19.37 12.18 8.09
C ARG A 210 20.35 11.07 8.45
N ASP A 211 20.26 10.54 9.67
CA ASP A 211 21.16 9.50 10.18
C ASP A 211 20.94 8.19 9.40
N LEU A 212 19.69 7.86 9.05
CA LEU A 212 19.38 6.74 8.18
C LEU A 212 19.91 6.94 6.75
N GLN A 213 19.74 8.13 6.17
CA GLN A 213 20.26 8.41 4.83
C GLN A 213 21.79 8.32 4.79
N TRP A 214 22.47 8.86 5.81
CA TRP A 214 23.91 8.69 5.97
C TRP A 214 24.28 7.21 6.09
N PHE A 215 23.57 6.44 6.91
CA PHE A 215 23.77 5.01 7.07
C PHE A 215 23.60 4.27 5.73
N LEU A 216 22.53 4.53 4.99
CA LEU A 216 22.26 3.92 3.69
C LEU A 216 23.28 4.35 2.63
N HIS A 217 23.77 5.58 2.67
CA HIS A 217 24.80 6.04 1.74
C HIS A 217 26.15 5.38 2.04
N ARG A 218 26.53 5.30 3.33
CA ARG A 218 27.80 4.75 3.80
C ARG A 218 27.84 3.22 3.72
N TYR A 219 26.78 2.57 4.20
CA TYR A 219 26.70 1.12 4.41
C TYR A 219 25.64 0.44 3.56
N GLY A 220 24.90 1.15 2.70
CA GLY A 220 23.82 0.56 1.89
C GLY A 220 24.29 -0.59 1.00
N ARG A 221 25.51 -0.51 0.46
CA ARG A 221 26.14 -1.60 -0.30
C ARG A 221 26.50 -2.79 0.59
N SER A 222 26.79 -2.51 1.87
CA SER A 222 27.13 -3.46 2.93
C SER A 222 25.92 -3.96 3.73
N ILE A 223 24.68 -3.61 3.39
CA ILE A 223 23.50 -4.15 4.11
C ILE A 223 23.52 -5.68 4.09
N THR A 224 23.95 -6.28 2.99
CA THR A 224 24.12 -7.73 2.89
C THR A 224 25.18 -8.25 3.87
N GLU A 225 26.28 -7.53 4.03
CA GLU A 225 27.36 -7.86 4.98
C GLU A 225 26.88 -7.74 6.42
N ILE A 226 26.12 -6.67 6.75
CA ILE A 226 25.50 -6.49 8.07
C ILE A 226 24.53 -7.64 8.36
N LYS A 227 23.69 -8.01 7.39
CA LYS A 227 22.77 -9.17 7.54
C LYS A 227 23.55 -10.47 7.72
N GLN A 228 24.66 -10.65 6.99
CA GLN A 228 25.52 -11.82 7.10
C GLN A 228 26.17 -11.91 8.49
N ALA A 229 26.73 -10.81 8.99
CA ALA A 229 27.34 -10.75 10.31
C ALA A 229 26.33 -11.04 11.43
N ILE A 230 25.12 -10.47 11.36
CA ILE A 230 24.05 -10.77 12.32
C ILE A 230 23.69 -12.25 12.26
N TYR A 231 23.55 -12.82 11.05
CA TYR A 231 23.23 -14.23 10.86
C TYR A 231 24.29 -15.16 11.47
N GLU A 232 25.58 -14.92 11.20
CA GLU A 232 26.68 -15.75 11.67
C GLU A 232 26.77 -15.80 13.20
N ARG A 233 26.41 -14.70 13.87
CA ARG A 233 26.41 -14.58 15.34
C ARG A 233 25.13 -15.02 16.03
N THR A 234 24.09 -15.40 15.28
CA THR A 234 22.79 -15.77 15.84
C THR A 234 22.24 -17.02 15.19
N ILE A 235 21.58 -16.88 14.04
CA ILE A 235 20.83 -17.93 13.37
C ILE A 235 21.74 -19.09 12.96
N ALA A 236 22.99 -18.82 12.57
CA ALA A 236 23.96 -19.87 12.23
C ALA A 236 24.30 -20.78 13.41
N LEU A 237 24.18 -20.27 14.64
CA LEU A 237 24.39 -21.00 15.89
C LEU A 237 23.11 -21.69 16.38
N GLY A 238 22.02 -21.61 15.62
CA GLY A 238 20.70 -22.13 16.02
C GLY A 238 19.94 -21.23 17.00
N GLU A 239 20.40 -19.99 17.19
CA GLU A 239 19.80 -19.05 18.13
C GLU A 239 18.92 -18.01 17.42
N LEU A 240 17.91 -17.52 18.14
CA LEU A 240 17.11 -16.39 17.68
C LEU A 240 17.88 -15.07 17.81
N ILE A 241 17.65 -14.15 16.88
CA ILE A 241 18.18 -12.79 16.96
C ILE A 241 17.64 -12.08 18.22
N THR A 242 18.54 -11.47 18.99
CA THR A 242 18.21 -10.63 20.15
C THR A 242 18.74 -9.20 19.95
N PRO A 243 18.12 -8.18 20.58
CA PRO A 243 18.61 -6.80 20.46
C PRO A 243 20.08 -6.63 20.88
N LEU A 244 20.51 -7.30 21.96
CA LEU A 244 21.87 -7.22 22.47
C LEU A 244 22.91 -7.74 21.47
N LYS A 245 22.69 -8.93 20.89
CA LYS A 245 23.61 -9.50 19.90
C LYS A 245 23.69 -8.68 18.62
N VAL A 246 22.58 -8.06 18.22
CA VAL A 246 22.59 -7.15 17.08
C VAL A 246 23.38 -5.89 17.41
N LEU A 247 23.23 -5.34 18.61
CA LEU A 247 24.00 -4.17 19.05
C LEU A 247 25.51 -4.46 19.02
N GLU A 248 25.95 -5.55 19.67
CA GLU A 248 27.34 -6.02 19.64
C GLU A 248 27.85 -6.24 18.22
N THR A 249 27.01 -6.79 17.33
CA THR A 249 27.37 -7.00 15.92
C THR A 249 27.54 -5.70 15.15
N LEU A 250 26.68 -4.72 15.42
CA LEU A 250 26.80 -3.41 14.78
C LEU A 250 28.01 -2.65 15.30
N GLU A 251 28.30 -2.71 16.60
CA GLU A 251 29.48 -2.10 17.23
C GLU A 251 30.78 -2.63 16.62
N ASP A 252 30.90 -3.94 16.40
CA ASP A 252 32.09 -4.56 15.80
C ASP A 252 32.32 -4.16 14.33
N ILE A 253 31.24 -3.80 13.63
CA ILE A 253 31.30 -3.29 12.25
C ILE A 253 31.54 -1.75 12.25
N GLY A 254 31.67 -1.13 13.43
CA GLY A 254 31.90 0.30 13.61
C GLY A 254 30.62 1.14 13.53
N ILE A 255 29.45 0.54 13.81
CA ILE A 255 28.15 1.17 13.77
C ILE A 255 27.60 1.26 15.20
N ASN A 256 27.82 2.43 15.82
CA ASN A 256 27.32 2.70 17.17
C ASN A 256 25.87 3.19 17.11
N ILE A 257 24.95 2.39 17.63
CA ILE A 257 23.55 2.77 17.85
C ILE A 257 23.18 2.53 19.31
N GLU A 258 22.13 3.17 19.79
CA GLU A 258 21.64 2.92 21.14
C GLU A 258 20.60 1.79 21.15
N ILE A 259 20.52 1.03 22.24
CA ILE A 259 19.54 -0.06 22.35
C ILE A 259 18.08 0.39 22.18
N ARG A 260 17.75 1.63 22.59
CA ARG A 260 16.41 2.24 22.39
C ARG A 260 16.04 2.45 20.92
N GLN A 261 17.03 2.45 20.03
CA GLN A 261 16.85 2.57 18.59
C GLN A 261 16.62 1.21 17.93
N LEU A 262 16.65 0.11 18.69
CA LEU A 262 16.59 -1.23 18.16
C LEU A 262 15.34 -1.97 18.66
N GLU A 263 14.53 -2.46 17.73
CA GLU A 263 13.40 -3.32 18.00
C GLU A 263 13.58 -4.63 17.22
N VAL A 264 13.51 -5.77 17.90
CA VAL A 264 13.49 -7.08 17.26
C VAL A 264 12.10 -7.68 17.41
N LYS A 265 11.42 -7.90 16.29
CA LYS A 265 10.07 -8.45 16.25
C LYS A 265 10.09 -9.87 15.71
N ASN A 266 9.59 -10.81 16.51
CA ASN A 266 9.48 -12.22 16.16
C ASN A 266 8.04 -12.57 15.80
N ILE A 267 7.85 -13.21 14.66
CA ILE A 267 6.53 -13.56 14.13
C ILE A 267 6.54 -15.03 13.71
N ASP A 268 5.82 -15.87 14.43
CA ASP A 268 5.55 -17.24 13.98
C ASP A 268 4.43 -17.23 12.94
N LEU A 269 4.84 -17.05 11.68
CA LEU A 269 3.91 -16.88 10.58
C LEU A 269 3.24 -18.21 10.21
N TYR A 270 3.94 -19.34 10.38
CA TYR A 270 3.37 -20.65 10.13
C TYR A 270 2.23 -20.95 11.12
N ARG A 271 2.40 -20.66 12.41
CA ARG A 271 1.36 -20.81 13.43
C ARG A 271 0.18 -19.90 13.17
N LEU A 272 0.39 -18.61 12.87
CA LEU A 272 -0.69 -17.68 12.54
C LEU A 272 -1.54 -18.20 11.37
N VAL A 273 -0.89 -18.60 10.28
CA VAL A 273 -1.58 -19.14 9.10
C VAL A 273 -2.26 -20.48 9.41
N SER A 274 -1.72 -21.31 10.30
CA SER A 274 -2.38 -22.54 10.80
C SER A 274 -3.70 -22.22 11.49
N ILE A 275 -3.67 -21.27 12.41
CA ILE A 275 -4.84 -20.87 13.20
C ILE A 275 -5.92 -20.32 12.28
N LEU A 276 -5.54 -19.46 11.33
CA LEU A 276 -6.47 -18.92 10.34
C LEU A 276 -7.04 -19.99 9.41
N ALA A 277 -6.23 -20.94 8.94
CA ALA A 277 -6.72 -22.07 8.15
C ALA A 277 -7.81 -22.86 8.89
N ASN A 278 -7.60 -23.14 10.17
CA ASN A 278 -8.58 -23.80 11.02
C ASN A 278 -9.84 -22.95 11.22
N LYS A 279 -9.69 -21.66 11.58
CA LYS A 279 -10.82 -20.74 11.78
C LYS A 279 -11.68 -20.57 10.52
N PHE A 280 -11.05 -20.49 9.35
CA PHE A 280 -11.74 -20.38 8.06
C PHE A 280 -12.19 -21.72 7.49
N LYS A 281 -11.82 -22.85 8.11
CA LYS A 281 -12.09 -24.23 7.66
C LYS A 281 -11.60 -24.48 6.23
N VAL A 282 -10.36 -24.08 5.96
CA VAL A 282 -9.69 -24.26 4.67
C VAL A 282 -8.34 -24.94 4.85
N HIS A 283 -7.79 -25.50 3.77
CA HIS A 283 -6.41 -25.98 3.79
C HIS A 283 -5.46 -24.80 3.90
N ARG A 284 -4.34 -25.03 4.58
CA ARG A 284 -3.27 -24.05 4.71
C ARG A 284 -2.66 -23.74 3.34
N PRO A 285 -2.60 -22.47 2.92
CA PRO A 285 -1.90 -22.09 1.70
C PRO A 285 -0.39 -22.25 1.86
N LYS A 286 0.34 -22.36 0.74
CA LYS A 286 1.80 -22.14 0.75
C LYS A 286 2.08 -20.71 1.18
N ILE A 287 3.10 -20.50 2.01
CA ILE A 287 3.41 -19.18 2.55
C ILE A 287 4.73 -18.70 1.94
N THR A 288 4.73 -17.49 1.39
CA THR A 288 5.95 -16.87 0.88
C THR A 288 6.04 -15.39 1.23
N ILE A 289 7.27 -14.90 1.43
CA ILE A 289 7.53 -13.50 1.77
C ILE A 289 8.28 -12.81 0.63
N ALA A 290 7.78 -11.66 0.19
CA ALA A 290 8.49 -10.74 -0.67
C ALA A 290 9.14 -9.64 0.18
N ASN A 291 10.46 -9.45 0.05
CA ASN A 291 11.11 -8.35 0.75
C ASN A 291 10.91 -7.03 -0.02
N VAL A 292 9.79 -6.36 0.26
CA VAL A 292 9.42 -5.06 -0.30
C VAL A 292 8.82 -4.21 0.81
N LEU A 293 9.22 -2.94 0.85
CA LEU A 293 8.78 -1.97 1.87
C LEU A 293 7.30 -1.61 1.79
N LEU A 294 6.69 -1.72 0.61
CA LEU A 294 5.26 -1.47 0.43
C LEU A 294 4.46 -2.56 1.16
N PRO A 295 3.66 -2.22 2.19
CA PRO A 295 2.86 -3.20 2.89
C PRO A 295 1.79 -3.78 1.97
N ASN A 296 1.81 -5.09 1.81
CA ASN A 296 0.81 -5.80 1.05
C ASN A 296 0.73 -7.27 1.51
N ALA A 297 -0.45 -7.85 1.36
CA ALA A 297 -0.67 -9.29 1.40
C ALA A 297 -1.54 -9.66 0.22
N ALA A 298 -1.44 -10.90 -0.24
CA ALA A 298 -2.33 -11.41 -1.26
C ALA A 298 -2.44 -12.92 -1.15
N ALA A 299 -3.64 -13.43 -1.40
CA ALA A 299 -3.86 -14.84 -1.68
C ALA A 299 -4.24 -15.10 -3.14
N ALA A 300 -3.67 -16.15 -3.72
CA ALA A 300 -4.04 -16.62 -5.05
C ALA A 300 -4.11 -18.13 -5.11
N GLY A 301 -5.03 -18.63 -5.94
CA GLY A 301 -5.23 -20.06 -6.14
C GLY A 301 -6.65 -20.39 -6.57
N ILE A 302 -6.79 -21.50 -7.32
CA ILE A 302 -8.10 -21.97 -7.80
C ILE A 302 -8.92 -22.66 -6.70
N SER A 303 -8.26 -23.15 -5.65
CA SER A 303 -8.91 -23.82 -4.52
C SER A 303 -8.04 -23.72 -3.26
N SER A 304 -8.61 -23.99 -2.08
CA SER A 304 -7.85 -24.01 -0.84
C SER A 304 -6.69 -25.01 -0.83
N LYS A 305 -6.80 -26.14 -1.54
CA LYS A 305 -5.71 -27.12 -1.68
C LYS A 305 -4.58 -26.65 -2.61
N ARG A 306 -4.86 -25.67 -3.48
CA ARG A 306 -3.93 -25.11 -4.46
C ARG A 306 -3.93 -23.60 -4.37
N SER A 307 -3.46 -23.10 -3.23
CA SER A 307 -3.37 -21.68 -2.94
C SER A 307 -2.02 -21.29 -2.32
N THR A 308 -1.66 -20.03 -2.53
CA THR A 308 -0.46 -19.39 -1.99
C THR A 308 -0.84 -18.07 -1.35
N LEU A 309 -0.27 -17.81 -0.17
CA LEU A 309 -0.30 -16.54 0.55
C LEU A 309 1.07 -15.86 0.40
N LEU A 310 1.08 -14.68 -0.21
CA LEU A 310 2.23 -13.78 -0.27
C LEU A 310 2.07 -12.68 0.77
N ILE A 311 3.11 -12.42 1.55
CA ILE A 311 3.17 -11.32 2.52
C ILE A 311 4.43 -10.49 2.24
N THR A 312 4.36 -9.17 2.34
CA THR A 312 5.55 -8.34 2.22
C THR A 312 6.23 -8.07 3.56
N SER A 313 7.55 -7.84 3.55
CA SER A 313 8.28 -7.38 4.74
C SER A 313 7.74 -6.06 5.28
N GLY A 314 7.29 -5.16 4.39
CA GLY A 314 6.61 -3.92 4.77
C GLY A 314 5.36 -4.16 5.62
N LEU A 315 4.55 -5.15 5.27
CA LEU A 315 3.35 -5.48 6.05
C LEU A 315 3.70 -5.99 7.44
N LEU A 316 4.65 -6.93 7.53
CA LEU A 316 5.11 -7.48 8.80
C LEU A 316 5.75 -6.42 9.71
N GLY A 317 6.40 -5.41 9.11
CA GLY A 317 7.04 -4.31 9.81
C GLY A 317 6.04 -3.37 10.49
N ILE A 318 4.92 -3.07 9.83
CA ILE A 318 3.95 -2.07 10.31
C ILE A 318 2.79 -2.65 11.11
N CYS A 319 2.34 -3.87 10.81
CA CYS A 319 1.15 -4.45 11.42
C CYS A 319 1.49 -5.23 12.69
N ASP A 320 0.79 -4.96 13.78
CA ASP A 320 0.89 -5.72 15.03
C ASP A 320 0.21 -7.09 14.90
N GLU A 321 0.36 -8.00 15.86
CA GLU A 321 -0.13 -9.40 15.72
C GLU A 321 -1.64 -9.46 15.42
N GLY A 322 -2.45 -8.65 16.11
CA GLY A 322 -3.90 -8.58 15.86
C GLY A 322 -4.27 -7.97 14.51
N GLU A 323 -3.54 -6.96 14.05
CA GLU A 323 -3.74 -6.36 12.74
C GLU A 323 -3.33 -7.32 11.62
N LEU A 324 -2.20 -8.00 11.79
CA LEU A 324 -1.72 -9.01 10.85
C LEU A 324 -2.68 -10.19 10.75
N GLU A 325 -3.24 -10.65 11.88
CA GLU A 325 -4.25 -11.71 11.89
C GLU A 325 -5.47 -11.33 11.04
N VAL A 326 -5.94 -10.09 11.15
CA VAL A 326 -7.12 -9.62 10.43
C VAL A 326 -6.85 -9.38 8.95
N VAL A 327 -5.70 -8.79 8.60
CA VAL A 327 -5.29 -8.59 7.19
C VAL A 327 -5.07 -9.94 6.51
N VAL A 328 -4.40 -10.89 7.15
CA VAL A 328 -4.25 -12.24 6.59
C VAL A 328 -5.61 -12.96 6.57
N GLY A 329 -6.47 -12.75 7.58
CA GLY A 329 -7.83 -13.25 7.60
C GLY A 329 -8.67 -12.78 6.40
N HIS A 330 -8.49 -11.52 5.96
CA HIS A 330 -9.09 -11.00 4.73
C HIS A 330 -8.65 -11.83 3.50
N GLU A 331 -7.36 -12.13 3.37
CA GLU A 331 -6.85 -12.99 2.29
C GLU A 331 -7.41 -14.42 2.35
N PHE A 332 -7.56 -14.98 3.56
CA PHE A 332 -8.20 -16.29 3.75
C PHE A 332 -9.66 -16.29 3.31
N SER A 333 -10.38 -15.18 3.48
CA SER A 333 -11.75 -15.04 3.01
C SER A 333 -11.85 -15.20 1.48
N HIS A 334 -10.88 -14.70 0.73
CA HIS A 334 -10.83 -14.90 -0.73
C HIS A 334 -10.59 -16.36 -1.12
N ILE A 335 -9.66 -17.04 -0.44
CA ILE A 335 -9.39 -18.48 -0.66
C ILE A 335 -10.66 -19.30 -0.39
N LYS A 336 -11.31 -19.06 0.75
CA LYS A 336 -12.55 -19.73 1.14
C LYS A 336 -13.68 -19.46 0.16
N GLY A 337 -13.81 -18.21 -0.27
CA GLY A 337 -14.81 -17.76 -1.23
C GLY A 337 -14.60 -18.27 -2.66
N LYS A 338 -13.39 -18.74 -2.99
CA LYS A 338 -12.96 -19.00 -4.39
C LYS A 338 -13.21 -17.76 -5.26
N ASP A 339 -12.95 -16.59 -4.71
CA ASP A 339 -13.29 -15.33 -5.35
C ASP A 339 -12.59 -15.16 -6.72
N PRO A 340 -11.33 -15.59 -6.93
CA PRO A 340 -10.72 -15.59 -8.27
C PRO A 340 -11.53 -16.35 -9.33
N LEU A 341 -12.11 -17.51 -8.97
CA LEU A 341 -12.96 -18.29 -9.88
C LEU A 341 -14.29 -17.57 -10.15
N ARG A 342 -14.90 -16.95 -9.13
CA ARG A 342 -16.16 -16.20 -9.28
C ARG A 342 -15.98 -14.95 -10.14
N LEU A 343 -14.89 -14.22 -9.94
CA LEU A 343 -14.52 -13.10 -10.79
C LEU A 343 -14.28 -13.58 -12.21
N PHE A 344 -13.51 -14.65 -12.42
CA PHE A 344 -13.35 -15.25 -13.75
C PHE A 344 -14.69 -15.56 -14.45
N LEU A 345 -15.65 -16.17 -13.74
CA LEU A 345 -16.99 -16.42 -14.28
C LEU A 345 -17.74 -15.13 -14.63
N LEU A 346 -17.60 -14.08 -13.81
CA LEU A 346 -18.20 -12.77 -14.07
C LEU A 346 -17.62 -12.13 -15.34
N PHE A 347 -16.30 -12.19 -15.52
CA PHE A 347 -15.63 -11.68 -16.73
C PHE A 347 -16.02 -12.47 -17.98
N ILE A 348 -16.16 -13.81 -17.89
CA ILE A 348 -16.69 -14.62 -18.99
C ILE A 348 -18.14 -14.23 -19.31
N GLY A 349 -18.98 -14.06 -18.29
CA GLY A 349 -20.37 -13.65 -18.47
C GLY A 349 -20.48 -12.32 -19.20
N GLU A 350 -19.68 -11.32 -18.78
CA GLU A 350 -19.58 -10.04 -19.48
C GLU A 350 -19.14 -10.21 -20.94
N TYR A 351 -18.16 -11.07 -21.21
CA TYR A 351 -17.68 -11.30 -22.57
C TYR A 351 -18.76 -11.91 -23.48
N ILE A 352 -19.53 -12.88 -22.98
CA ILE A 352 -20.65 -13.49 -23.71
C ILE A 352 -21.73 -12.45 -23.99
N ILE A 353 -22.09 -11.63 -22.98
CA ILE A 353 -23.06 -10.54 -23.13
C ILE A 353 -22.58 -9.55 -24.19
N ARG A 354 -21.30 -9.17 -24.19
CA ARG A 354 -20.71 -8.27 -25.20
C ARG A 354 -20.88 -8.83 -26.61
N ILE A 355 -20.51 -10.10 -26.83
CA ILE A 355 -20.66 -10.75 -28.15
C ILE A 355 -22.13 -10.77 -28.57
N PHE A 356 -23.04 -11.15 -27.67
CA PHE A 356 -24.47 -11.17 -27.95
C PHE A 356 -25.00 -9.78 -28.34
N LEU A 357 -24.64 -8.73 -27.59
CA LEU A 357 -25.07 -7.37 -27.85
C LEU A 357 -24.54 -6.84 -29.19
N PHE A 358 -23.26 -7.09 -29.50
CA PHE A 358 -22.68 -6.65 -30.77
C PHE A 358 -23.22 -7.43 -31.97
N TYR A 359 -23.57 -8.71 -31.79
CA TYR A 359 -24.23 -9.50 -32.83
C TYR A 359 -25.67 -9.04 -33.07
N LYS A 360 -26.46 -8.84 -32.01
CA LYS A 360 -27.87 -8.41 -32.09
C LYS A 360 -28.03 -6.96 -32.52
N PHE A 361 -27.09 -6.10 -32.11
CA PHE A 361 -27.11 -4.67 -32.37
C PHE A 361 -25.76 -4.22 -32.95
N PRO A 362 -25.49 -4.50 -34.24
CA PRO A 362 -24.19 -4.20 -34.85
C PRO A 362 -23.75 -2.74 -34.77
N PHE A 363 -24.68 -1.79 -34.70
CA PHE A 363 -24.37 -0.37 -34.53
C PHE A 363 -23.61 -0.08 -33.21
N LEU A 364 -23.79 -0.91 -32.16
CA LEU A 364 -23.07 -0.75 -30.88
C LEU A 364 -21.56 -0.97 -31.03
N VAL A 365 -21.10 -1.68 -32.06
CA VAL A 365 -19.68 -1.88 -32.35
C VAL A 365 -18.97 -0.54 -32.58
N GLN A 366 -19.66 0.47 -33.12
CA GLN A 366 -19.10 1.81 -33.30
C GLN A 366 -18.80 2.50 -31.96
N PHE A 367 -19.52 2.12 -30.90
CA PHE A 367 -19.39 2.62 -29.54
C PHE A 367 -18.63 1.66 -28.62
N TRP A 368 -17.81 0.76 -29.18
CA TRP A 368 -17.12 -0.28 -28.43
C TRP A 368 -16.31 0.25 -27.24
N PHE A 369 -15.70 1.43 -27.38
CA PHE A 369 -14.93 2.07 -26.30
C PHE A 369 -15.83 2.51 -25.14
N LEU A 370 -16.98 3.12 -25.44
CA LEU A 370 -17.95 3.54 -24.43
C LEU A 370 -18.56 2.33 -23.71
N TYR A 371 -18.96 1.30 -24.48
CA TYR A 371 -19.41 0.02 -23.92
C TYR A 371 -18.37 -0.55 -22.96
N PHE A 372 -17.12 -0.66 -23.42
CA PHE A 372 -16.03 -1.20 -22.62
C PHE A 372 -15.81 -0.39 -21.35
N PHE A 373 -15.76 0.93 -21.44
CA PHE A 373 -15.60 1.81 -20.29
C PHE A 373 -16.71 1.55 -19.24
N ILE A 374 -17.96 1.43 -19.66
CA ILE A 374 -19.11 1.17 -18.78
C ILE A 374 -19.02 -0.24 -18.17
N ALA A 375 -18.84 -1.27 -19.01
CA ALA A 375 -18.78 -2.67 -18.58
C ALA A 375 -17.62 -2.90 -17.61
N PHE A 376 -16.43 -2.38 -17.91
CA PHE A 376 -15.25 -2.50 -17.07
C PHE A 376 -15.43 -1.76 -15.74
N THR A 377 -15.97 -0.54 -15.77
CA THR A 377 -16.32 0.19 -14.53
C THR A 377 -17.30 -0.61 -13.67
N PHE A 378 -18.30 -1.24 -14.27
CA PHE A 378 -19.26 -2.08 -13.57
C PHE A 378 -18.64 -3.35 -12.98
N LEU A 379 -17.75 -4.03 -13.72
CA LEU A 379 -17.01 -5.19 -13.22
C LEU A 379 -16.16 -4.84 -11.99
N PHE A 380 -15.41 -3.73 -12.03
CA PHE A 380 -14.63 -3.25 -10.90
C PHE A 380 -15.51 -2.80 -9.73
N PHE A 381 -16.67 -2.21 -10.00
CA PHE A 381 -17.65 -1.89 -8.97
C PHE A 381 -18.19 -3.16 -8.28
N ILE A 382 -18.50 -4.22 -9.03
CA ILE A 382 -18.90 -5.52 -8.45
C ILE A 382 -17.76 -6.12 -7.62
N ALA A 383 -16.51 -6.02 -8.07
CA ALA A 383 -15.36 -6.52 -7.31
C ALA A 383 -15.28 -5.91 -5.89
N LYS A 384 -15.73 -4.66 -5.72
CA LYS A 384 -15.83 -4.01 -4.39
C LYS A 384 -16.73 -4.76 -3.42
N PHE A 385 -17.73 -5.50 -3.90
CA PHE A 385 -18.59 -6.33 -3.04
C PHE A 385 -17.83 -7.53 -2.45
N PHE A 386 -16.94 -8.14 -3.24
CA PHE A 386 -16.10 -9.26 -2.79
C PHE A 386 -15.08 -8.78 -1.76
N GLU A 387 -14.39 -7.69 -2.04
CA GLU A 387 -13.45 -7.03 -1.12
C GLU A 387 -14.13 -6.63 0.21
N ALA A 388 -15.29 -5.99 0.12
CA ALA A 388 -16.09 -5.64 1.29
C ALA A 388 -16.57 -6.89 2.05
N LYS A 389 -16.87 -8.00 1.35
CA LYS A 389 -17.20 -9.29 1.97
C LYS A 389 -15.99 -9.88 2.68
N SER A 390 -14.79 -9.76 2.13
CA SER A 390 -13.57 -10.25 2.76
C SER A 390 -13.21 -9.48 4.02
N ASP A 391 -13.34 -8.15 3.99
CA ASP A 391 -13.23 -7.31 5.20
C ASP A 391 -14.20 -7.76 6.29
N LEU A 392 -15.46 -7.97 5.93
CA LEU A 392 -16.51 -8.34 6.87
C LEU A 392 -16.25 -9.74 7.46
N GLU A 393 -15.96 -10.73 6.62
CA GLU A 393 -15.71 -12.09 7.10
C GLU A 393 -14.44 -12.14 7.97
N ALA A 394 -13.39 -11.40 7.62
CA ALA A 394 -12.17 -11.29 8.43
C ALA A 394 -12.46 -10.75 9.83
N ILE A 395 -13.23 -9.68 9.94
CA ILE A 395 -13.65 -9.11 11.23
C ILE A 395 -14.45 -10.12 12.05
N TYR A 396 -15.39 -10.84 11.43
CA TYR A 396 -16.25 -11.79 12.16
C TYR A 396 -15.50 -13.04 12.63
N VAL A 397 -14.53 -13.50 11.84
CA VAL A 397 -13.73 -14.68 12.20
C VAL A 397 -12.66 -14.35 13.24
N SER A 398 -12.09 -13.15 13.19
CA SER A 398 -11.08 -12.69 14.14
C SER A 398 -11.66 -12.09 15.42
N GLY A 399 -12.86 -11.51 15.36
CA GLY A 399 -13.45 -10.71 16.43
C GLY A 399 -12.83 -9.31 16.57
N LYS A 400 -12.06 -8.85 15.57
CA LYS A 400 -11.13 -7.72 15.67
C LYS A 400 -11.41 -6.57 14.67
N PRO A 401 -12.56 -5.88 14.78
CA PRO A 401 -12.92 -4.78 13.86
C PRO A 401 -12.02 -3.54 14.00
N LYS A 402 -11.54 -3.24 15.22
CA LYS A 402 -10.68 -2.07 15.48
C LYS A 402 -9.31 -2.24 14.82
N GLU A 403 -8.81 -3.46 14.82
CA GLU A 403 -7.53 -3.85 14.25
C GLU A 403 -7.56 -3.78 12.72
N LEU A 404 -8.68 -4.13 12.05
CA LEU A 404 -8.81 -3.86 10.60
C LEU A 404 -8.73 -2.36 10.32
N ALA A 405 -9.49 -1.55 11.06
CA ALA A 405 -9.48 -0.10 10.89
C ALA A 405 -8.08 0.49 11.11
N SER A 406 -7.38 0.02 12.16
CA SER A 406 -6.01 0.41 12.47
C SER A 406 -5.02 0.00 11.37
N ALA A 407 -5.06 -1.24 10.90
CA ALA A 407 -4.22 -1.71 9.80
C ALA A 407 -4.41 -0.90 8.51
N LEU A 408 -5.67 -0.65 8.13
CA LEU A 408 -6.02 0.15 6.96
C LEU A 408 -5.53 1.60 7.10
N ARG A 409 -5.56 2.19 8.29
CA ARG A 409 -4.92 3.49 8.56
C ARG A 409 -3.42 3.43 8.35
N LYS A 410 -2.73 2.38 8.82
CA LYS A 410 -1.29 2.22 8.57
C LYS A 410 -0.98 2.07 7.07
N PHE A 411 -1.87 1.50 6.26
CA PHE A 411 -1.65 1.41 4.80
C PHE A 411 -1.70 2.76 4.09
N THR A 412 -2.49 3.72 4.61
CA THR A 412 -2.53 5.07 4.06
C THR A 412 -1.16 5.78 4.08
N ILE A 413 -0.15 5.25 4.80
CA ILE A 413 1.25 5.75 4.82
C ILE A 413 1.90 5.65 3.46
N TYR A 414 1.61 4.58 2.76
CA TYR A 414 2.28 4.24 1.52
C TYR A 414 1.44 4.62 0.30
N MET A 415 0.28 5.27 0.52
CA MET A 415 -0.62 5.69 -0.54
C MET A 415 -0.46 7.18 -0.87
N PRO A 416 -0.51 7.57 -2.15
CA PRO A 416 -0.57 8.98 -2.54
C PRO A 416 -1.77 9.73 -1.92
N ALA A 417 -1.59 10.99 -1.52
CA ALA A 417 -2.65 11.81 -0.92
C ALA A 417 -3.92 11.91 -1.79
N TYR A 418 -3.78 11.92 -3.13
CA TYR A 418 -4.94 11.93 -4.02
C TYR A 418 -5.82 10.68 -3.85
N LYS A 419 -5.26 9.51 -3.48
CA LYS A 419 -6.01 8.28 -3.17
C LYS A 419 -6.76 8.36 -1.82
N LEU A 420 -6.38 9.28 -0.93
CA LEU A 420 -7.03 9.48 0.36
C LEU A 420 -8.20 10.49 0.31
N ARG A 421 -8.25 11.37 -0.69
CA ARG A 421 -9.33 12.37 -0.83
C ARG A 421 -10.72 11.71 -0.95
N ARG A 422 -11.66 12.02 -0.05
CA ARG A 422 -13.05 11.56 -0.15
C ARG A 422 -13.72 12.13 -1.40
N SER A 423 -14.26 11.27 -2.25
CA SER A 423 -14.98 11.64 -3.47
C SER A 423 -15.89 10.51 -3.92
N ALA A 424 -17.12 10.83 -4.32
CA ALA A 424 -18.06 9.85 -4.86
C ALA A 424 -17.53 9.20 -6.15
N LEU A 425 -16.74 9.91 -6.96
CA LEU A 425 -16.18 9.37 -8.21
C LEU A 425 -15.24 8.18 -7.99
N LYS A 426 -14.63 8.05 -6.81
CA LYS A 426 -13.73 6.92 -6.50
C LYS A 426 -14.45 5.60 -6.32
N TRP A 427 -15.76 5.61 -6.11
CA TRP A 427 -16.53 4.38 -6.17
C TRP A 427 -16.52 3.76 -7.57
N PHE A 428 -16.27 4.57 -8.60
CA PHE A 428 -16.22 4.13 -9.99
C PHE A 428 -14.78 4.02 -10.53
N SER A 429 -13.77 4.09 -9.67
CA SER A 429 -12.39 3.85 -10.11
C SER A 429 -12.18 2.38 -10.44
N TRP A 430 -11.30 2.10 -11.40
CA TRP A 430 -10.84 0.75 -11.77
C TRP A 430 -9.86 0.17 -10.73
N ASP A 431 -10.28 0.20 -9.47
CA ASP A 431 -9.64 -0.43 -8.32
C ASP A 431 -10.65 -1.44 -7.76
N PRO A 432 -10.33 -2.73 -7.58
CA PRO A 432 -11.30 -3.67 -7.01
C PRO A 432 -11.67 -3.30 -5.58
N HIS A 433 -10.82 -2.58 -4.84
CA HIS A 433 -11.09 -2.22 -3.46
C HIS A 433 -12.13 -1.09 -3.36
N PRO A 434 -13.07 -1.18 -2.41
CA PRO A 434 -13.86 -0.03 -1.99
C PRO A 434 -12.93 1.10 -1.53
N PRO A 435 -13.38 2.36 -1.62
CA PRO A 435 -12.58 3.47 -1.12
C PRO A 435 -12.12 3.26 0.32
N LEU A 436 -10.86 3.60 0.59
CA LEU A 436 -10.21 3.25 1.86
C LEU A 436 -10.92 3.85 3.08
N TRP A 437 -11.43 5.08 2.98
CA TRP A 437 -12.22 5.70 4.06
C TRP A 437 -13.48 4.90 4.38
N PHE A 438 -14.14 4.33 3.37
CA PHE A 438 -15.32 3.50 3.58
C PHE A 438 -14.96 2.21 4.32
N ARG A 439 -13.85 1.57 3.97
CA ARG A 439 -13.39 0.34 4.66
C ARG A 439 -13.07 0.62 6.13
N ILE A 440 -12.39 1.74 6.41
CA ILE A 440 -12.09 2.19 7.78
C ILE A 440 -13.39 2.50 8.54
N GLU A 441 -14.21 3.44 8.04
CA GLU A 441 -15.47 3.86 8.68
C GLU A 441 -16.39 2.66 8.93
N ARG A 442 -16.50 1.74 7.98
CA ARG A 442 -17.32 0.54 8.12
C ARG A 442 -16.80 -0.38 9.22
N SER A 443 -15.48 -0.59 9.30
CA SER A 443 -14.87 -1.41 10.34
C SER A 443 -15.12 -0.80 11.73
N GLU A 444 -15.01 0.52 11.85
CA GLU A 444 -15.33 1.24 13.08
C GLU A 444 -16.82 1.19 13.43
N GLU A 445 -17.71 1.27 12.44
CA GLU A 445 -19.14 1.11 12.67
C GLU A 445 -19.46 -0.28 13.25
N TYR A 446 -18.80 -1.35 12.79
CA TYR A 446 -18.94 -2.69 13.37
C TYR A 446 -18.29 -2.81 14.75
N ALA A 447 -17.17 -2.10 15.00
CA ALA A 447 -16.59 -2.01 16.33
C ALA A 447 -17.54 -1.34 17.33
N ALA A 448 -18.20 -0.26 16.93
CA ALA A 448 -19.09 0.52 17.79
C ALA A 448 -20.44 -0.16 18.03
N LYS A 449 -21.03 -0.81 17.01
CA LYS A 449 -22.34 -1.46 17.09
C LYS A 449 -22.30 -2.89 17.64
N GLY A 450 -21.10 -3.48 17.72
CA GLY A 450 -20.91 -4.90 17.96
C GLY A 450 -21.20 -5.77 16.73
N LEU A 451 -20.69 -7.00 16.75
CA LEU A 451 -20.78 -7.98 15.65
C LEU A 451 -22.09 -8.78 15.73
N LYS A 452 -23.21 -8.16 15.34
CA LYS A 452 -24.50 -8.86 15.25
C LYS A 452 -24.43 -10.00 14.22
N PRO A 453 -25.05 -11.18 14.45
CA PRO A 453 -24.97 -12.29 13.51
C PRO A 453 -25.37 -11.91 12.07
N VAL A 454 -24.50 -12.24 11.11
CA VAL A 454 -24.75 -12.02 9.68
C VAL A 454 -25.00 -13.35 8.99
N LYS A 455 -26.19 -13.53 8.40
CA LYS A 455 -26.54 -14.76 7.67
C LYS A 455 -25.73 -14.94 6.38
N HIS A 456 -25.54 -13.85 5.63
CA HIS A 456 -24.85 -13.86 4.32
C HIS A 456 -23.89 -12.67 4.20
N PHE A 457 -22.58 -12.94 4.29
CA PHE A 457 -21.56 -11.90 4.23
C PHE A 457 -21.58 -11.11 2.92
N LEU A 458 -21.76 -11.77 1.77
CA LEU A 458 -21.78 -11.10 0.47
C LEU A 458 -22.97 -10.14 0.35
N LEU A 459 -24.18 -10.60 0.64
CA LEU A 459 -25.39 -9.76 0.58
C LEU A 459 -25.28 -8.57 1.54
N ARG A 460 -24.75 -8.80 2.75
CA ARG A 460 -24.52 -7.72 3.70
C ARG A 460 -23.53 -6.68 3.16
N SER A 461 -22.45 -7.14 2.53
CA SER A 461 -21.46 -6.24 1.91
C SER A 461 -22.00 -5.48 0.71
N VAL A 462 -22.85 -6.08 -0.12
CA VAL A 462 -23.56 -5.35 -1.19
C VAL A 462 -24.37 -4.20 -0.61
N VAL A 463 -25.17 -4.46 0.43
CA VAL A 463 -25.97 -3.42 1.10
C VAL A 463 -25.09 -2.33 1.70
N ASP A 464 -24.00 -2.69 2.38
CA ASP A 464 -23.10 -1.72 3.01
C ASP A 464 -22.38 -0.86 1.95
N VAL A 465 -21.91 -1.45 0.85
CA VAL A 465 -21.25 -0.74 -0.26
C VAL A 465 -22.22 0.23 -0.93
N ILE A 466 -23.45 -0.20 -1.27
CA ILE A 466 -24.46 0.67 -1.88
C ILE A 466 -24.80 1.83 -0.95
N LYS A 467 -24.98 1.57 0.36
CA LYS A 467 -25.20 2.63 1.36
C LYS A 467 -24.03 3.60 1.44
N GLY A 468 -22.79 3.10 1.37
CA GLY A 468 -21.58 3.93 1.33
C GLY A 468 -21.54 4.84 0.11
N LEU A 469 -21.82 4.30 -1.08
CA LEU A 469 -21.91 5.05 -2.32
C LEU A 469 -22.98 6.15 -2.23
N LEU A 470 -24.20 5.82 -1.80
CA LEU A 470 -25.29 6.79 -1.68
C LEU A 470 -24.95 7.88 -0.65
N ARG A 471 -24.30 7.52 0.46
CA ARG A 471 -23.84 8.49 1.47
C ARG A 471 -22.89 9.52 0.85
N ASP A 472 -21.93 9.07 0.05
CA ASP A 472 -20.94 9.95 -0.58
C ASP A 472 -21.53 10.75 -1.76
N LEU A 473 -22.44 10.17 -2.55
CA LEU A 473 -23.13 10.86 -3.66
C LEU A 473 -24.00 12.02 -3.16
N PHE A 474 -24.78 11.80 -2.10
CA PHE A 474 -25.70 12.79 -1.54
C PHE A 474 -25.06 13.66 -0.45
N LYS A 475 -23.73 13.55 -0.23
CA LYS A 475 -22.98 14.25 0.82
C LYS A 475 -23.65 14.15 2.20
N LEU A 476 -24.27 13.01 2.50
CA LEU A 476 -24.91 12.79 3.79
C LEU A 476 -23.82 12.81 4.86
N LYS A 477 -23.97 13.66 5.88
CA LYS A 477 -23.00 13.72 6.98
C LYS A 477 -22.83 12.30 7.55
N PRO A 478 -21.58 11.84 7.80
CA PRO A 478 -21.40 10.61 8.55
C PRO A 478 -22.14 10.77 9.88
N LYS A 479 -22.81 9.71 10.35
CA LYS A 479 -23.20 9.67 11.76
C LYS A 479 -21.89 9.84 12.53
N LYS A 480 -21.73 10.97 13.22
CA LYS A 480 -20.62 11.14 14.17
C LYS A 480 -20.73 9.99 15.16
N TYR A 481 -19.90 8.97 15.02
CA TYR A 481 -19.63 8.09 16.12
C TYR A 481 -18.59 8.82 16.93
N VAL A 482 -19.07 9.45 18.01
CA VAL A 482 -18.23 10.03 19.05
C VAL A 482 -17.22 8.95 19.43
N GLN A 483 -15.94 9.15 19.09
CA GLN A 483 -14.88 8.56 19.88
C GLN A 483 -15.03 9.22 21.24
N GLY A 484 -15.47 8.45 22.23
CA GLY A 484 -15.24 8.82 23.61
C GLY A 484 -13.74 8.71 23.85
N GLU A 485 -13.09 9.87 23.87
CA GLU A 485 -12.05 10.24 24.83
C GLU A 485 -12.44 11.60 25.40
#